data_AF-Q62TE6-F1
#
_entry.id   AF-Q62TE6-F1
#
_cell.length_a   1.000
_cell.length_b   1.000
_cell.length_c   1.000
_cell.angle_alpha   90.00
_cell.angle_beta   90.00
_cell.angle_gamma   90.00
#
_symmetry.space_group_name_H-M   'P 1'
#
loop_
_entity.id
_entity.type
_entity.pdbx_description
1 polymer ?
#
loop_
_entity_poly.entity_id
_entity_poly.type
_entity_poly.pdbx_seq_one_letter_code
_entity_poly.pdbx_strand_id
1 'polypeptide(L)'
;MGSELEELDRFTDEPTKQMLRALIKRKKKYENYARQTFRWQAVAAICAVSFCVFAASKGIGQNGFLSGLLNDSVYLLWILSAAFAYSTAYYFKKKEEKAEGEYHKLRCEIIQKSTDLWPQPEEWKSRETVFKIMKQQYDINLYFESK
;
A
#
# COMPACT_ATOMS: atom_id res chain seq x y z
N MET A 1 -19.22 -5.38 -7.30
CA MET A 1 -19.01 -4.21 -6.41
C MET A 1 -20.31 -3.59 -5.88
N GLY A 2 -21.30 -3.24 -6.70
CA GLY A 2 -22.57 -2.66 -6.19
C GLY A 2 -23.46 -3.68 -5.45
N SER A 3 -23.70 -4.84 -6.07
CA SER A 3 -24.58 -5.91 -5.54
C SER A 3 -24.07 -6.57 -4.25
N GLU A 4 -22.76 -6.65 -4.09
CA GLU A 4 -22.11 -7.35 -2.96
C GLU A 4 -22.06 -6.49 -1.71
N LEU A 5 -21.91 -5.17 -1.88
CA LEU A 5 -22.05 -4.21 -0.77
C LEU A 5 -23.51 -4.15 -0.30
N GLU A 6 -24.48 -4.23 -1.22
CA GLU A 6 -25.90 -4.34 -0.86
C GLU A 6 -26.22 -5.62 -0.08
N GLU A 7 -25.56 -6.73 -0.40
CA GLU A 7 -25.72 -7.99 0.33
C GLU A 7 -25.11 -7.88 1.74
N LEU A 8 -23.91 -7.32 1.88
CA LEU A 8 -23.28 -7.04 3.18
C LEU A 8 -24.17 -6.12 4.03
N ASP A 9 -24.70 -5.06 3.42
CA ASP A 9 -25.54 -4.05 4.07
C ASP A 9 -26.85 -4.64 4.63
N ARG A 10 -27.36 -5.76 4.08
CA ARG A 10 -28.59 -6.41 4.61
C ARG A 10 -28.37 -7.13 5.94
N PHE A 11 -27.13 -7.50 6.26
CA PHE A 11 -26.79 -8.30 7.44
C PHE A 11 -26.12 -7.48 8.55
N THR A 12 -26.04 -6.16 8.40
CA THR A 12 -25.30 -5.28 9.32
C THR A 12 -26.04 -3.99 9.62
N ASP A 13 -26.00 -3.56 10.88
CA ASP A 13 -26.51 -2.26 11.29
C ASP A 13 -25.76 -1.09 10.63
N GLU A 14 -26.41 0.07 10.59
CA GLU A 14 -25.86 1.30 10.01
C GLU A 14 -24.44 1.68 10.51
N PRO A 15 -24.11 1.60 11.82
CA PRO A 15 -22.73 1.86 12.29
C PRO A 15 -21.73 0.82 11.77
N THR A 16 -22.10 -0.45 11.80
CA THR A 16 -21.28 -1.58 11.33
C THR A 16 -20.97 -1.47 9.84
N LYS A 17 -21.98 -1.11 9.05
CA LYS A 17 -21.88 -0.83 7.63
C LYS A 17 -20.91 0.29 7.31
N GLN A 18 -20.97 1.41 8.04
CA GLN A 18 -20.01 2.50 7.86
C GLN A 18 -18.57 2.07 8.18
N MET A 19 -18.37 1.29 9.24
CA MET A 19 -17.04 0.76 9.61
C MET A 19 -16.49 -0.19 8.54
N LEU A 20 -17.30 -1.12 8.03
CA LEU A 20 -16.89 -2.07 6.99
C LEU A 20 -16.58 -1.37 5.66
N ARG A 21 -17.43 -0.42 5.24
CA ARG A 21 -17.17 0.41 4.04
C ARG A 21 -15.89 1.24 4.19
N ALA A 22 -15.64 1.79 5.38
CA ALA A 22 -14.39 2.49 5.67
C ALA A 22 -13.18 1.55 5.58
N LEU A 23 -13.31 0.31 6.06
CA LEU A 23 -12.26 -0.70 5.97
C LEU A 23 -11.94 -1.07 4.53
N ILE A 24 -12.96 -1.35 3.70
CA ILE A 24 -12.81 -1.64 2.27
C ILE A 24 -12.13 -0.46 1.55
N LYS A 25 -12.58 0.77 1.83
CA LYS A 25 -12.00 1.98 1.24
C LYS A 25 -10.53 2.15 1.62
N ARG A 26 -10.16 1.85 2.88
CA ARG A 26 -8.77 1.90 3.36
C ARG A 26 -7.91 0.79 2.76
N LYS A 27 -8.42 -0.44 2.64
CA LYS A 27 -7.72 -1.53 1.93
C LYS A 27 -7.43 -1.15 0.48
N LYS A 28 -8.44 -0.67 -0.25
CA LYS A 28 -8.27 -0.23 -1.64
C LYS A 28 -7.27 0.92 -1.77
N LYS A 29 -7.26 1.85 -0.81
CA LYS A 29 -6.29 2.95 -0.77
C LYS A 29 -4.87 2.44 -0.53
N TYR A 30 -4.68 1.51 0.41
CA TYR A 30 -3.40 0.84 0.66
C TYR A 30 -2.91 0.09 -0.58
N GLU A 31 -3.74 -0.78 -1.18
CA GLU A 31 -3.36 -1.53 -2.39
C GLU A 31 -3.01 -0.61 -3.55
N ASN A 32 -3.72 0.51 -3.71
CA ASN A 32 -3.41 1.48 -4.76
C ASN A 32 -2.05 2.14 -4.52
N TYR A 33 -1.72 2.48 -3.27
CA TYR A 33 -0.38 2.97 -2.95
C TYR A 33 0.69 1.90 -3.15
N ALA A 34 0.48 0.66 -2.68
CA ALA A 34 1.44 -0.44 -2.88
C ALA A 34 1.71 -0.69 -4.38
N ARG A 35 0.66 -0.71 -5.22
CA ARG A 35 0.81 -0.81 -6.67
C ARG A 35 1.56 0.39 -7.26
N GLN A 36 1.29 1.59 -6.77
CA GLN A 36 1.96 2.79 -7.26
C GLN A 36 3.42 2.83 -6.83
N THR A 37 3.74 2.44 -5.60
CA THR A 37 5.11 2.24 -5.10
C THR A 37 5.84 1.23 -5.99
N PHE A 38 5.24 0.08 -6.28
CA PHE A 38 5.83 -0.93 -7.15
C PHE A 38 6.11 -0.40 -8.57
N ARG A 39 5.15 0.35 -9.15
CA ARG A 39 5.35 1.00 -10.46
C ARG A 39 6.49 2.01 -10.43
N TRP A 40 6.58 2.85 -9.40
CA TRP A 40 7.67 3.82 -9.26
C TRP A 40 9.02 3.15 -9.01
N GLN A 41 9.05 2.05 -8.25
CA GLN A 41 10.25 1.23 -8.06
C GLN A 41 10.71 0.60 -9.39
N ALA A 42 9.78 0.08 -10.20
CA ALA A 42 10.11 -0.46 -11.52
C ALA A 42 10.66 0.62 -12.46
N VAL A 43 10.04 1.80 -12.49
CA VAL A 43 10.54 2.95 -13.27
C VAL A 43 11.93 3.38 -12.78
N ALA A 44 12.13 3.47 -11.46
CA ALA A 44 13.43 3.81 -10.88
C ALA A 44 14.51 2.76 -11.21
N ALA A 45 14.16 1.47 -11.21
CA ALA A 45 15.07 0.39 -11.59
C ALA A 45 15.46 0.49 -13.08
N ILE A 46 14.51 0.78 -13.98
CA ILE A 46 14.80 1.01 -15.40
C ILE A 46 15.74 2.21 -15.58
N CYS A 47 15.47 3.32 -14.88
CA CYS A 47 16.36 4.49 -14.89
C CYS A 47 17.77 4.14 -14.37
N ALA A 48 17.87 3.38 -13.28
CA ALA A 48 19.16 2.96 -12.72
C ALA A 48 19.95 2.06 -13.68
N VAL A 49 19.29 1.09 -14.34
CA VAL A 49 19.92 0.24 -15.35
C VAL A 49 20.40 1.08 -16.54
N SER A 50 19.58 2.03 -17.01
CA SER A 50 19.97 2.93 -18.10
C SER A 50 21.20 3.77 -17.75
N PHE A 51 21.31 4.22 -16.49
CA PHE A 51 22.48 4.91 -15.98
C PHE A 51 23.72 4.03 -15.98
N CYS A 52 23.61 2.79 -15.48
CA CYS A 52 24.73 1.84 -15.45
C CYS A 52 25.25 1.54 -16.86
N VAL A 53 24.35 1.38 -17.84
CA VAL A 53 24.74 1.17 -19.25
C VAL A 53 25.44 2.40 -19.82
N PHE A 54 24.92 3.60 -19.56
CA PHE A 54 25.56 4.87 -19.96
C PHE A 54 26.96 5.02 -19.34
N ALA A 55 27.07 4.77 -18.03
CA ALA A 55 28.33 4.83 -17.29
C ALA A 55 29.37 3.82 -17.81
N ALA A 56 28.95 2.59 -18.12
CA ALA A 56 29.81 1.57 -18.72
C ALA A 56 30.28 1.97 -20.12
N SER A 57 29.40 2.53 -20.95
CA SER A 57 29.75 3.00 -22.31
C SER A 57 30.77 4.14 -22.33
N LYS A 58 30.79 4.97 -21.28
CA LYS A 58 31.73 6.08 -21.10
C LYS A 58 33.06 5.68 -20.45
N GLY A 59 33.25 4.40 -20.08
CA GLY A 59 34.52 3.91 -19.55
C GLY A 59 34.91 4.48 -18.18
N ILE A 60 33.94 4.67 -17.28
CA ILE A 60 34.10 5.28 -15.94
C ILE A 60 35.01 4.47 -14.96
N GLY A 61 35.80 3.52 -15.46
CA GLY A 61 36.78 2.74 -14.69
C GLY A 61 38.22 3.28 -14.74
N GLN A 62 38.55 4.25 -15.60
CA GLN A 62 39.92 4.75 -15.75
C GLN A 62 40.11 6.11 -15.07
N ASN A 63 40.79 6.08 -13.92
CA ASN A 63 41.43 7.18 -13.19
C ASN A 63 40.82 8.60 -13.35
N GLY A 64 40.07 9.03 -12.32
CA GLY A 64 39.57 10.41 -12.22
C GLY A 64 38.07 10.55 -11.96
N PHE A 65 37.39 9.54 -11.40
CA PHE A 65 35.94 9.54 -11.17
C PHE A 65 35.42 10.80 -10.45
N LEU A 66 36.09 11.25 -9.38
CA LEU A 66 35.69 12.44 -8.62
C LEU A 66 35.85 13.74 -9.41
N SER A 67 36.90 13.87 -10.22
CA SER A 67 37.12 15.06 -11.06
C SER A 67 36.22 15.05 -12.30
N GLY A 68 35.92 13.88 -12.87
CA GLY A 68 34.92 13.74 -13.94
C GLY A 68 33.49 14.04 -13.46
N LEU A 69 33.13 13.56 -12.26
CA LEU A 69 31.82 13.79 -11.62
C LEU A 69 31.50 15.27 -11.39
N LEU A 70 32.49 16.08 -11.03
CA LEU A 70 32.31 17.50 -10.71
C LEU A 70 32.47 18.42 -11.92
N ASN A 71 33.20 17.99 -12.95
CA ASN A 71 33.51 18.82 -14.12
C ASN A 71 32.49 18.68 -15.26
N ASP A 72 31.73 17.58 -15.29
CA ASP A 72 30.73 17.32 -16.33
C ASP A 72 29.31 17.55 -15.79
N SER A 73 28.57 18.50 -16.38
CA SER A 73 27.20 18.86 -15.97
C SER A 73 26.24 17.65 -15.99
N VAL A 74 26.57 16.62 -16.77
CA VAL A 74 25.79 15.37 -16.87
C VAL A 74 25.81 14.59 -15.55
N TYR A 75 26.92 14.55 -14.83
CA TYR A 75 27.02 13.80 -13.57
C TYR A 75 26.30 14.48 -12.40
N LEU A 76 26.31 15.81 -12.36
CA LEU A 76 25.50 16.58 -11.41
C LEU A 76 24.01 16.30 -11.61
N LEU A 77 23.55 16.19 -12.87
CA LEU A 77 22.18 15.79 -13.18
C LEU A 77 21.87 14.38 -12.67
N TRP A 78 22.81 13.44 -12.75
CA TRP A 78 22.64 12.09 -12.22
C TRP A 78 22.58 12.05 -10.69
N ILE A 79 23.43 12.81 -9.99
CA ILE A 79 23.38 12.93 -8.52
C ILE A 79 22.06 13.56 -8.07
N LEU A 80 21.62 14.64 -8.73
CA LEU A 80 20.32 15.27 -8.49
C LEU A 80 19.17 14.29 -8.75
N SER A 81 19.23 13.54 -9.85
CA SER A 81 18.24 12.52 -10.18
C SER A 81 18.21 11.39 -9.14
N ALA A 82 19.37 10.96 -8.63
CA ALA A 82 19.46 9.93 -7.60
C ALA A 82 18.91 10.43 -6.26
N ALA A 83 19.25 11.66 -5.86
CA ALA A 83 18.70 12.29 -4.66
C ALA A 83 17.17 12.45 -4.78
N PHE A 84 16.69 12.90 -5.94
CA PHE A 84 15.26 13.03 -6.21
C PHE A 84 14.54 11.67 -6.19
N ALA A 85 15.12 10.65 -6.81
CA ALA A 85 14.59 9.28 -6.77
C ALA A 85 14.53 8.72 -5.34
N TYR A 86 15.55 8.96 -4.53
CA TYR A 86 15.56 8.56 -3.12
C TYR A 86 14.49 9.29 -2.30
N SER A 87 14.40 10.62 -2.43
CA SER A 87 13.41 11.43 -1.70
C SER A 87 11.97 11.04 -2.09
N THR A 88 11.70 10.82 -3.38
CA THR A 88 10.38 10.40 -3.85
C THR A 88 10.04 8.99 -3.36
N ALA A 89 10.96 8.03 -3.46
CA ALA A 89 10.77 6.68 -2.93
C ALA A 89 10.47 6.68 -1.43
N TYR A 90 11.22 7.46 -0.64
CA TYR A 90 10.98 7.61 0.80
C TYR A 90 9.60 8.21 1.11
N TYR A 91 9.19 9.24 0.35
CA TYR A 91 7.88 9.86 0.52
C TYR A 91 6.71 8.91 0.23
N PHE A 92 6.79 8.12 -0.86
CA PHE A 92 5.77 7.13 -1.19
C PHE A 92 5.73 5.99 -0.20
N LYS A 93 6.89 5.47 0.21
CA LYS A 93 6.99 4.43 1.24
C LYS A 93 6.32 4.87 2.56
N LYS A 94 6.57 6.11 3.01
CA LYS A 94 5.94 6.66 4.21
C LYS A 94 4.41 6.75 4.09
N LYS A 95 3.88 7.05 2.90
CA LYS A 95 2.43 7.08 2.66
C LYS A 95 1.82 5.69 2.67
N GLU A 96 2.53 4.72 2.12
CA GLU A 96 2.13 3.31 2.11
C GLU A 96 2.06 2.76 3.55
N GLU A 97 3.13 2.92 4.34
CA GLU A 97 3.17 2.51 5.75
C GLU A 97 2.05 3.17 6.58
N LYS A 98 1.77 4.45 6.33
CA LYS A 98 0.66 5.14 7.00
C LYS A 98 -0.70 4.55 6.62
N ALA A 99 -0.92 4.26 5.34
CA ALA A 99 -2.18 3.68 4.86
C ALA A 99 -2.36 2.24 5.37
N GLU A 100 -1.28 1.47 5.44
CA GLU A 100 -1.24 0.13 6.02
C GLU A 100 -1.59 0.17 7.52
N GLY A 101 -0.97 1.08 8.27
CA GLY A 101 -1.27 1.26 9.70
C GLY A 101 -2.72 1.69 9.95
N GLU A 102 -3.27 2.61 9.15
CA GLU A 102 -4.68 3.03 9.24
C GLU A 102 -5.66 1.90 8.90
N TYR A 103 -5.30 1.02 7.96
CA TYR A 103 -6.07 -0.18 7.60
C TYR A 103 -6.01 -1.22 8.73
N HIS A 104 -4.81 -1.57 9.20
CA HIS A 104 -4.61 -2.56 10.24
C HIS A 104 -5.27 -2.14 11.55
N LYS A 105 -5.11 -0.87 11.96
CA LYS A 105 -5.77 -0.32 13.15
C LYS A 105 -7.29 -0.45 13.07
N LEU A 106 -7.89 -0.13 11.92
CA LEU A 106 -9.35 -0.25 11.75
C LEU A 106 -9.81 -1.70 11.75
N ARG A 107 -9.02 -2.60 11.14
CA ARG A 107 -9.27 -4.04 11.17
C ARG A 107 -9.28 -4.55 12.60
N CYS A 108 -8.27 -4.21 13.41
CA CYS A 108 -8.21 -4.57 14.83
C CYS A 108 -9.39 -4.00 15.62
N GLU A 109 -9.76 -2.73 15.39
CA GLU A 109 -10.90 -2.10 16.05
C GLU A 109 -12.22 -2.83 15.73
N ILE A 110 -12.43 -3.24 14.48
CA ILE A 110 -13.61 -4.02 14.08
C ILE A 110 -13.60 -5.40 14.72
N ILE A 111 -12.45 -6.07 14.80
CA ILE A 111 -12.33 -7.38 15.45
C ILE A 111 -12.65 -7.27 16.95
N GLN A 112 -12.09 -6.28 17.64
CA GLN A 112 -12.33 -6.06 19.07
C GLN A 112 -13.78 -5.68 19.35
N LYS A 113 -14.37 -4.79 18.54
CA LYS A 113 -15.79 -4.43 18.66
C LYS A 113 -16.75 -5.48 18.10
N SER A 114 -16.26 -6.56 17.48
CA SER A 114 -17.14 -7.55 16.85
C SER A 114 -18.01 -8.32 17.85
N THR A 115 -17.62 -8.40 19.12
CA THR A 115 -18.49 -8.95 20.16
C THR A 115 -19.59 -7.97 20.58
N ASP A 116 -19.34 -6.67 20.48
CA ASP A 116 -20.29 -5.61 20.82
C ASP A 116 -21.24 -5.29 19.65
N LEU A 117 -20.77 -5.47 18.41
CA LEU A 117 -21.54 -5.27 17.18
C LEU A 117 -22.56 -6.39 16.93
N TRP A 118 -22.32 -7.59 17.47
CA TRP A 118 -23.21 -8.74 17.36
C TRP A 118 -23.36 -9.45 18.71
N PRO A 119 -24.03 -8.81 19.70
CA PRO A 119 -24.15 -9.34 21.05
C PRO A 119 -25.08 -10.56 21.11
N GLN A 120 -26.04 -10.68 20.19
CA GLN A 120 -27.04 -11.75 20.24
C GLN A 120 -26.62 -13.00 19.44
N PRO A 121 -26.95 -14.21 19.92
CA PRO A 121 -26.64 -15.46 19.21
C PRO A 121 -27.27 -15.54 17.81
N GLU A 122 -28.42 -14.90 17.60
CA GLU A 122 -29.08 -14.86 16.29
C GLU A 122 -28.27 -14.08 15.25
N GLU A 123 -27.54 -13.07 15.71
CA GLU A 123 -26.72 -12.19 14.89
C GLU A 123 -25.33 -12.78 14.59
N TRP A 124 -24.91 -13.84 15.30
CA TRP A 124 -23.65 -14.51 15.06
C TRP A 124 -23.60 -15.17 13.67
N LYS A 125 -24.75 -15.63 13.16
CA LYS A 125 -24.86 -16.10 11.77
C LYS A 125 -24.63 -14.99 10.75
N SER A 126 -25.14 -13.80 11.03
CA SER A 126 -24.91 -12.60 10.21
C SER A 126 -23.44 -12.19 10.26
N ARG A 127 -22.81 -12.20 11.44
CA ARG A 127 -21.37 -11.95 11.61
C ARG A 127 -20.52 -12.92 10.81
N GLU A 128 -20.78 -14.21 10.89
CA GLU A 128 -20.02 -15.23 10.14
C GLU A 128 -20.14 -15.02 8.62
N THR A 129 -21.35 -14.69 8.15
CA THR A 129 -21.62 -14.36 6.75
C THR A 129 -20.82 -13.13 6.30
N VAL A 130 -20.84 -12.05 7.10
CA VAL A 130 -20.07 -10.82 6.84
C VAL A 130 -18.57 -11.13 6.79
N PHE A 131 -18.04 -11.90 7.74
CA PHE A 131 -16.62 -12.24 7.79
C PHE A 131 -16.20 -13.10 6.60
N LYS A 132 -17.07 -14.02 6.17
CA LYS A 132 -16.86 -14.85 4.98
C LYS A 132 -16.84 -14.00 3.70
N ILE A 133 -17.80 -13.10 3.52
CA ILE A 133 -17.87 -12.17 2.37
C ILE A 133 -16.61 -11.29 2.34
N MET A 134 -16.22 -10.71 3.48
CA MET A 134 -15.02 -9.87 3.60
C MET A 134 -13.74 -10.62 3.26
N LYS A 135 -13.63 -11.88 3.68
CA LYS A 135 -12.49 -12.75 3.35
C LYS A 135 -12.48 -13.18 1.89
N GLN A 136 -13.62 -13.57 1.33
CA GLN A 136 -13.68 -14.11 -0.03
C GLN A 136 -13.59 -13.03 -1.11
N GLN A 137 -14.30 -11.90 -0.94
CA GLN A 137 -14.41 -10.88 -1.97
C GLN A 137 -13.35 -9.79 -1.83
N TYR A 138 -13.04 -9.41 -0.60
CA TYR A 138 -12.12 -8.32 -0.33
C TYR A 138 -10.78 -8.81 0.19
N ASP A 139 -10.57 -10.12 0.40
CA ASP A 139 -9.36 -10.70 0.98
C ASP A 139 -8.96 -10.03 2.32
N ILE A 140 -9.98 -9.69 3.13
CA ILE A 140 -9.81 -9.11 4.48
C ILE A 140 -10.14 -10.18 5.50
N ASN A 141 -9.16 -10.60 6.27
CA ASN A 141 -9.37 -11.56 7.35
C ASN A 141 -9.83 -10.86 8.65
N LEU A 142 -11.08 -11.04 9.04
CA LEU A 142 -11.64 -10.52 10.30
C LEU A 142 -11.71 -11.56 11.43
N TYR A 143 -11.21 -12.79 11.22
CA TYR A 143 -11.28 -13.85 12.23
C TYR A 143 -10.20 -13.74 13.31
N PHE A 144 -9.04 -13.21 12.93
CA PHE A 144 -7.88 -13.11 13.82
C PHE A 144 -7.26 -11.72 13.71
N GLU A 145 -6.75 -11.22 14.84
CA GLU A 145 -6.01 -9.97 14.92
C GLU A 145 -4.58 -10.10 14.36
N SER A 146 -4.16 -11.28 13.88
CA SER A 146 -2.75 -11.51 13.56
C SER A 146 -2.19 -10.50 12.57
N LYS A 147 -0.95 -10.12 12.87
CA LYS A 147 -0.09 -9.20 12.13
C LYS A 147 0.33 -9.79 10.79
#